data_AF-A0A5M9ML32-F1
#
_entry.id   AF-A0A5M9ML32-F1
#
_cell.length_a   1.000
_cell.length_b   1.000
_cell.length_c   1.000
_cell.angle_alpha   90.00
_cell.angle_beta   90.00
_cell.angle_gamma   90.00
#
_symmetry.space_group_name_H-M   'P 1'
#
loop_
_entity.id
_entity.type
_entity.pdbx_description
1 polymer ?
#
loop_
_entity_poly.entity_id
_entity_poly.type
_entity_poly.pdbx_seq_one_letter_code
_entity_poly.pdbx_strand_id
1 'polypeptide(L)'
;MKFPWTSRSTSTRSPVDEQPTASRGHGAEGTETGSSRNSVAPETWLASINIDETSRYKAIIKFLHARLLACQWISSTADSPAPCHGLLLRRSRGVYISEPEIVNPLLLAAVQALNVEVAFTMSTESTRIIASSLQPDQTEVVLPSGSQLQVIDSIRDLSSSPLSLVKKFQYAALLREEHVLLVWHDRLENILDHVADLEERLLALVCGTSLPFFSTRNRSVLQSQVTSPGTSTSHLSVEPVEKYLAVSSKSKAEEASKTDMEAAPWLSL
;
A
#
# COMPACT_ATOMS: atom_id res chain seq x y z
N MET A 1 13.16 16.44 -54.07
CA MET A 1 12.20 15.35 -54.35
C MET A 1 11.18 15.35 -53.19
N LYS A 2 10.13 16.18 -53.10
CA LYS A 2 8.86 16.31 -53.86
C LYS A 2 8.14 15.00 -54.17
N PHE A 3 7.16 14.64 -53.34
CA PHE A 3 5.82 14.19 -53.76
C PHE A 3 4.78 14.50 -52.65
N PRO A 4 3.65 15.17 -52.97
CA PRO A 4 2.50 15.34 -52.09
C PRO A 4 1.36 14.38 -52.50
N TRP A 5 0.47 14.04 -51.56
CA TRP A 5 -0.82 13.41 -51.88
C TRP A 5 -1.98 14.32 -51.44
N THR A 6 -2.98 14.39 -52.30
CA THR A 6 -4.07 15.38 -52.36
C THR A 6 -5.32 15.01 -51.56
N SER A 7 -6.06 16.05 -51.21
CA SER A 7 -7.42 16.08 -50.66
C SER A 7 -8.49 15.37 -51.50
N ARG A 8 -9.58 14.95 -50.84
CA ARG A 8 -10.93 15.04 -51.41
C ARG A 8 -11.97 15.20 -50.29
N SER A 9 -12.71 16.30 -50.36
CA SER A 9 -13.94 16.57 -49.61
C SER A 9 -15.12 16.41 -50.58
N THR A 10 -16.25 15.90 -50.11
CA THR A 10 -17.58 16.19 -50.69
C THR A 10 -18.63 16.23 -49.59
N SER A 11 -19.29 17.38 -49.54
CA SER A 11 -20.42 17.80 -48.71
C SER A 11 -21.75 17.19 -49.17
N THR A 12 -22.83 17.32 -48.38
CA THR A 12 -24.12 17.97 -48.79
C THR A 12 -25.39 17.38 -48.12
N ARG A 13 -25.91 18.12 -47.10
CA ARG A 13 -27.27 18.78 -47.00
C ARG A 13 -28.58 17.99 -46.73
N SER A 14 -29.10 18.13 -45.49
CA SER A 14 -30.38 18.75 -44.98
C SER A 14 -31.80 18.35 -45.56
N PRO A 15 -32.95 18.96 -45.12
CA PRO A 15 -33.84 18.64 -43.97
C PRO A 15 -35.38 18.55 -44.31
N VAL A 16 -36.26 18.58 -43.28
CA VAL A 16 -37.71 19.01 -43.21
C VAL A 16 -38.84 17.94 -43.26
N ASP A 17 -39.77 17.99 -42.26
CA ASP A 17 -41.26 18.05 -42.34
C ASP A 17 -41.86 17.79 -40.92
N GLU A 18 -42.51 18.72 -40.22
CA GLU A 18 -43.90 19.24 -40.30
C GLU A 18 -45.05 18.28 -39.92
N GLN A 19 -46.02 18.86 -39.22
CA GLN A 19 -47.09 18.31 -38.36
C GLN A 19 -48.32 17.80 -39.15
N PRO A 20 -49.31 17.11 -38.51
CA PRO A 20 -50.64 17.76 -38.40
C PRO A 20 -51.49 17.44 -37.13
N THR A 21 -52.09 18.52 -36.63
CA THR A 21 -53.46 18.77 -36.10
C THR A 21 -54.34 17.72 -35.37
N ALA A 22 -54.80 18.16 -34.18
CA ALA A 22 -56.18 18.23 -33.66
C ALA A 22 -57.00 16.96 -33.30
N SER A 23 -57.53 16.93 -32.07
CA SER A 23 -58.98 16.84 -31.80
C SER A 23 -59.28 16.99 -30.30
N ARG A 24 -60.56 17.24 -29.99
CA ARG A 24 -61.11 18.01 -28.88
C ARG A 24 -62.15 17.17 -28.15
N GLY A 25 -62.21 17.29 -26.82
CA GLY A 25 -63.42 17.10 -26.01
C GLY A 25 -63.53 15.80 -25.21
N HIS A 26 -63.66 15.90 -23.89
CA HIS A 26 -64.91 15.64 -23.14
C HIS A 26 -64.60 15.60 -21.63
N GLY A 27 -65.36 16.37 -20.84
CA GLY A 27 -65.30 16.36 -19.39
C GLY A 27 -66.12 15.22 -18.78
N ALA A 28 -65.75 14.84 -17.56
CA ALA A 28 -66.66 14.31 -16.55
C ALA A 28 -66.01 14.44 -15.17
N GLU A 29 -66.70 15.14 -14.27
CA GLU A 29 -66.52 15.13 -12.83
C GLU A 29 -66.62 13.72 -12.25
N GLY A 30 -65.83 13.46 -11.21
CA GLY A 30 -65.88 12.26 -10.39
C GLY A 30 -65.11 12.50 -9.09
N THR A 31 -65.86 12.80 -8.05
CA THR A 31 -65.44 13.19 -6.70
C THR A 31 -64.95 11.98 -5.88
N GLU A 32 -64.09 12.26 -4.88
CA GLU A 32 -63.78 11.45 -3.68
C GLU A 32 -62.88 10.22 -3.91
N THR A 33 -61.71 10.09 -3.30
CA THR A 33 -61.53 9.96 -1.85
C THR A 33 -60.04 10.05 -1.54
N GLY A 34 -59.70 10.82 -0.51
CA GLY A 34 -58.34 10.96 -0.03
C GLY A 34 -57.82 9.66 0.58
N SER A 35 -56.70 9.18 0.05
CA SER A 35 -55.71 8.44 0.83
C SER A 35 -54.33 8.87 0.32
N SER A 36 -53.92 10.07 0.73
CA SER A 36 -52.51 10.47 0.69
C SER A 36 -51.76 9.56 1.64
N ARG A 37 -51.42 8.37 1.14
CA ARG A 37 -50.29 7.61 1.67
C ARG A 37 -49.09 8.50 1.41
N ASN A 38 -48.71 9.30 2.40
CA ASN A 38 -47.36 9.82 2.49
C ASN A 38 -46.44 8.60 2.63
N SER A 39 -46.15 7.97 1.49
CA SER A 39 -44.94 7.20 1.30
C SER A 39 -43.81 8.22 1.36
N VAL A 40 -43.39 8.56 2.58
CA VAL A 40 -42.07 9.12 2.80
C VAL A 40 -41.14 7.99 2.37
N ALA A 41 -40.81 7.96 1.08
CA ALA A 41 -39.60 7.31 0.64
C ALA A 41 -38.50 7.87 1.56
N PRO A 42 -37.60 7.03 2.09
CA PRO A 42 -36.45 7.56 2.79
C PRO A 42 -35.66 8.33 1.74
N GLU A 43 -35.92 9.64 1.65
CA GLU A 43 -35.14 10.57 0.87
C GLU A 43 -33.73 10.41 1.41
N THR A 44 -32.93 9.68 0.64
CA THR A 44 -31.50 9.81 0.46
C THR A 44 -30.91 10.91 1.34
N TRP A 45 -30.71 10.61 2.63
CA TRP A 45 -29.89 11.42 3.54
C TRP A 45 -28.42 11.45 3.09
N LEU A 46 -28.08 10.76 1.99
CA LEU A 46 -26.93 11.06 1.14
C LEU A 46 -27.21 12.31 0.27
N ALA A 47 -27.90 13.31 0.80
CA ALA A 47 -27.85 14.65 0.27
C ALA A 47 -26.36 15.01 0.22
N SER A 48 -25.84 15.07 -1.01
CA SER A 48 -24.45 15.26 -1.39
C SER A 48 -23.65 15.97 -0.32
N ILE A 49 -22.90 15.22 0.49
CA ILE A 49 -21.92 15.81 1.39
C ILE A 49 -20.93 16.52 0.46
N ASN A 50 -20.98 17.85 0.45
CA ASN A 50 -20.07 18.69 -0.33
C ASN A 50 -18.72 18.71 0.40
N ILE A 51 -17.96 17.63 0.24
CA ILE A 51 -16.62 17.50 0.79
C ILE A 51 -15.67 18.28 -0.11
N ASP A 52 -15.00 19.30 0.43
CA ASP A 52 -14.01 20.03 -0.33
C ASP A 52 -12.89 19.10 -0.81
N GLU A 53 -12.37 19.39 -2.00
CA GLU A 53 -11.38 18.56 -2.66
C GLU A 53 -10.11 18.36 -1.82
N THR A 54 -9.65 19.40 -1.13
CA THR A 54 -8.45 19.36 -0.31
C THR A 54 -8.66 18.44 0.90
N SER A 55 -9.80 18.57 1.60
CA SER A 55 -10.16 17.68 2.71
C SER A 55 -10.34 16.24 2.27
N ARG A 56 -10.93 16.02 1.09
CA ARG A 56 -11.07 14.68 0.51
C ARG A 56 -9.70 14.03 0.29
N TYR A 57 -8.78 14.69 -0.42
CA TYR A 57 -7.45 14.14 -0.65
C TYR A 57 -6.66 13.96 0.66
N LYS A 58 -6.78 14.90 1.60
CA LYS A 58 -6.16 14.80 2.93
C LYS A 58 -6.69 13.62 3.74
N ALA A 59 -8.00 13.36 3.70
CA ALA A 59 -8.60 12.20 4.35
C ALA A 59 -8.10 10.89 3.74
N ILE A 60 -8.03 10.83 2.41
CA ILE A 60 -7.56 9.65 1.67
C ILE A 60 -6.09 9.34 2.01
N ILE A 61 -5.19 10.32 1.91
CA ILE A 61 -3.76 10.05 2.13
C ILE A 61 -3.49 9.66 3.59
N LYS A 62 -4.19 10.27 4.56
CA LYS A 62 -4.07 9.92 5.98
C LYS A 62 -4.59 8.52 6.26
N PHE A 63 -5.73 8.15 5.67
CA PHE A 63 -6.25 6.80 5.75
C PHE A 63 -5.26 5.78 5.19
N LEU A 64 -4.71 6.06 4.00
CA LEU A 64 -3.76 5.18 3.35
C LEU A 64 -2.47 5.06 4.18
N HIS A 65 -1.91 6.17 4.65
CA HIS A 65 -0.72 6.17 5.51
C HIS A 65 -0.93 5.32 6.78
N ALA A 66 -2.07 5.49 7.46
CA ALA A 66 -2.40 4.68 8.64
C ALA A 66 -2.49 3.18 8.33
N ARG A 67 -3.01 2.80 7.15
CA ARG A 67 -3.06 1.40 6.70
C ARG A 67 -1.67 0.85 6.44
N LEU A 68 -0.81 1.61 5.76
CA LEU A 68 0.57 1.21 5.45
C LEU A 68 1.42 1.06 6.73
N LEU A 69 1.20 1.93 7.73
CA LEU A 69 1.80 1.80 9.07
C LEU A 69 1.31 0.56 9.82
N ALA A 70 0.00 0.28 9.80
CA ALA A 70 -0.57 -0.90 10.44
C ALA A 70 -0.03 -2.21 9.83
N CYS A 71 0.28 -2.21 8.53
CA CYS A 71 0.93 -3.32 7.85
C CYS A 71 2.45 -3.38 8.08
N GLN A 72 3.05 -2.40 8.77
CA GLN A 72 4.50 -2.26 8.98
C GLN A 72 5.32 -2.17 7.69
N TRP A 73 4.71 -1.70 6.59
CA TRP A 73 5.41 -1.46 5.32
C TRP A 73 6.16 -0.14 5.29
N ILE A 74 5.71 0.81 6.10
CA ILE A 74 6.28 2.14 6.26
C ILE A 74 6.80 2.24 7.70
N SER A 75 8.01 2.78 7.86
CA SER A 75 8.55 3.04 9.19
C SER A 75 7.91 4.30 9.77
N SER A 76 7.43 4.21 11.02
CA SER A 76 7.03 5.38 11.80
C SER A 76 8.30 6.14 12.20
N THR A 77 8.76 7.04 11.34
CA THR A 77 10.04 7.76 11.44
C THR A 77 10.17 8.54 12.76
N ALA A 78 10.70 7.90 13.80
CA ALA A 78 11.20 8.56 15.02
C ALA A 78 12.72 8.38 15.19
N ASP A 79 13.31 7.28 14.70
CA ASP A 79 14.66 6.89 15.13
C ASP A 79 15.76 7.06 14.05
N SER A 80 15.41 7.34 12.80
CA SER A 80 16.38 7.69 11.76
C SER A 80 15.69 8.40 10.57
N PRO A 81 16.25 9.50 10.04
CA PRO A 81 15.80 10.06 8.77
C PRO A 81 16.21 9.09 7.65
N ALA A 82 15.39 8.06 7.42
CA ALA A 82 15.57 7.19 6.27
C ALA A 82 15.57 8.08 5.01
N PRO A 83 16.61 8.00 4.15
CA PRO A 83 16.62 8.75 2.92
C PRO A 83 15.41 8.32 2.10
N CYS A 84 14.59 9.30 1.70
CA CYS A 84 13.49 9.10 0.77
C CYS A 84 12.28 8.34 1.34
N HIS A 85 11.85 8.64 2.56
CA HIS A 85 10.57 8.14 3.08
C HIS A 85 9.38 9.03 2.65
N GLY A 86 8.28 8.42 2.22
CA GLY A 86 6.98 9.09 2.11
C GLY A 86 5.94 8.35 1.28
N LEU A 87 4.68 8.77 1.45
CA LEU A 87 3.52 8.45 0.63
C LEU A 87 3.10 9.71 -0.13
N LEU A 88 2.86 9.60 -1.43
CA LEU A 88 2.47 10.69 -2.31
C LEU A 88 1.19 10.32 -3.07
N LEU A 89 0.23 11.24 -3.10
CA LEU A 89 -1.03 11.11 -3.81
C LEU A 89 -1.21 12.30 -4.76
N ARG A 90 -1.47 11.99 -6.03
CA ARG A 90 -1.65 13.00 -7.07
C ARG A 90 -3.00 13.69 -6.93
N ARG A 91 -2.99 15.01 -6.75
CA ARG A 91 -4.20 15.84 -6.83
C ARG A 91 -4.49 16.23 -8.27
N SER A 92 -3.45 16.63 -9.00
CA SER A 92 -3.49 16.92 -10.43
C SER A 92 -2.11 16.66 -11.04
N ARG A 93 -1.99 16.72 -12.38
CA ARG A 93 -0.71 16.44 -13.05
C ARG A 93 0.41 17.32 -12.49
N GLY A 94 1.44 16.69 -11.93
CA GLY A 94 2.58 17.38 -11.31
C GLY A 94 2.32 17.94 -9.90
N VAL A 95 1.09 17.86 -9.37
CA VAL A 95 0.74 18.36 -8.05
C VAL A 95 0.36 17.20 -7.13
N TYR A 96 1.17 16.99 -6.11
CA TYR A 96 1.03 15.90 -5.15
C TYR A 96 0.81 16.46 -3.75
N ILE A 97 0.07 15.71 -2.94
CA ILE A 97 0.09 15.82 -1.49
C ILE A 97 0.87 14.64 -0.92
N SER A 98 1.47 14.80 0.25
CA SER A 98 2.28 13.74 0.87
C SER A 98 1.99 13.53 2.35
N GLU A 99 2.28 12.33 2.82
CA GLU A 99 2.40 11.98 4.23
C GLU A 99 3.75 11.26 4.42
N PRO A 100 4.67 11.79 5.26
CA PRO A 100 4.58 13.06 5.98
C PRO A 100 4.47 14.28 5.05
N GLU A 101 3.98 15.40 5.59
CA GLU A 101 3.78 16.65 4.83
C GLU A 101 5.08 17.18 4.21
N ILE A 102 6.20 17.01 4.92
CA ILE A 102 7.54 17.30 4.40
C ILE A 102 8.14 16.00 3.89
N VAL A 103 8.25 15.90 2.56
CA VAL A 103 8.83 14.74 1.87
C VAL A 103 10.17 15.10 1.24
N ASN A 104 11.03 14.09 1.03
CA ASN A 104 12.29 14.28 0.34
C ASN A 104 12.04 14.85 -1.09
N PRO A 105 12.74 15.92 -1.50
CA PRO A 105 12.51 16.57 -2.79
C PRO A 105 12.86 15.66 -3.99
N LEU A 106 13.83 14.75 -3.85
CA LEU A 106 14.16 13.79 -4.89
C LEU A 106 13.05 12.75 -5.08
N LEU A 107 12.43 12.31 -3.98
CA LEU A 107 11.28 11.42 -4.03
C LEU A 107 10.09 12.11 -4.71
N LEU A 108 9.80 13.37 -4.34
CA LEU A 108 8.75 14.15 -4.99
C LEU A 108 9.01 14.31 -6.49
N ALA A 109 10.24 14.69 -6.87
CA ALA A 109 10.62 14.85 -8.28
C ALA A 109 10.50 13.54 -9.07
N ALA A 110 10.95 12.41 -8.50
CA ALA A 110 10.82 11.08 -9.09
C ALA A 110 9.34 10.72 -9.32
N VAL A 111 8.47 10.91 -8.33
CA VAL A 111 7.04 10.59 -8.44
C VAL A 111 6.32 11.52 -9.42
N GLN A 112 6.64 12.82 -9.41
CA GLN A 112 6.12 13.78 -10.39
C GLN A 112 6.49 13.39 -11.82
N ALA A 113 7.72 12.94 -12.01
CA ALA A 113 8.23 12.47 -13.29
C ALA A 113 7.53 11.18 -13.78
N LEU A 114 7.27 10.22 -12.88
CA LEU A 114 6.48 9.02 -13.19
C LEU A 114 5.01 9.33 -13.50
N ASN A 115 4.50 10.45 -12.98
CA ASN A 115 3.14 10.94 -13.15
C ASN A 115 2.08 9.86 -12.82
N VAL A 116 2.30 9.16 -11.72
CA VAL A 116 1.45 8.10 -11.18
C VAL A 116 0.39 8.66 -10.24
N GLU A 117 -0.70 7.94 -10.01
CA GLU A 117 -1.77 8.39 -9.12
C GLU A 117 -1.34 8.35 -7.66
N VAL A 118 -0.69 7.26 -7.25
CA VAL A 118 -0.21 7.06 -5.89
C VAL A 118 1.16 6.39 -5.91
N ALA A 119 2.04 6.80 -5.00
CA ALA A 119 3.34 6.16 -4.81
C ALA A 119 3.77 6.24 -3.33
N PHE A 120 4.48 5.24 -2.84
CA PHE A 120 5.10 5.29 -1.53
C PHE A 120 6.39 4.48 -1.47
N THR A 121 7.20 4.75 -0.46
CA THR A 121 8.40 3.98 -0.17
C THR A 121 8.14 2.96 0.92
N MET A 122 8.27 1.69 0.57
CA MET A 122 8.20 0.56 1.48
C MET A 122 9.59 0.24 2.03
N SER A 123 9.67 0.03 3.35
CA SER A 123 10.90 -0.33 4.06
C SER A 123 10.57 -1.45 5.05
N THR A 124 10.67 -2.69 4.60
CA THR A 124 10.58 -3.90 5.43
C THR A 124 11.96 -4.54 5.59
N GLU A 125 12.10 -5.46 6.55
CA GLU A 125 13.34 -6.23 6.69
C GLU A 125 13.66 -7.01 5.40
N SER A 126 12.63 -7.56 4.75
CA SER A 126 12.73 -8.23 3.44
C SER A 126 13.40 -7.32 2.40
N THR A 127 12.93 -6.08 2.26
CA THR A 127 13.51 -5.11 1.32
C THR A 127 14.97 -4.79 1.63
N ARG A 128 15.33 -4.66 2.92
CA ARG A 128 16.71 -4.35 3.36
C ARG A 128 17.67 -5.49 3.08
N ILE A 129 17.27 -6.72 3.39
CA ILE A 129 18.05 -7.93 3.13
C ILE A 129 18.30 -8.07 1.63
N ILE A 130 17.24 -7.96 0.81
CA ILE A 130 17.36 -8.09 -0.64
C ILE A 130 18.27 -6.99 -1.20
N ALA A 131 18.04 -5.72 -0.85
CA ALA A 131 18.85 -4.60 -1.33
C ALA A 131 20.35 -4.76 -0.98
N SER A 132 20.64 -5.27 0.22
CA SER A 132 22.03 -5.50 0.67
C SER A 132 22.72 -6.68 -0.03
N SER A 133 21.95 -7.57 -0.66
CA SER A 133 22.48 -8.74 -1.38
C SER A 133 22.72 -8.50 -2.87
N LEU A 134 22.33 -7.33 -3.38
CA LEU A 134 22.44 -6.99 -4.80
C LEU A 134 23.89 -6.79 -5.22
N GLN A 135 24.23 -7.27 -6.42
CA GLN A 135 25.51 -6.94 -7.04
C GLN A 135 25.51 -5.49 -7.57
N PRO A 136 26.68 -4.81 -7.65
CA PRO A 136 26.79 -3.43 -8.11
C PRO A 136 26.26 -3.16 -9.53
N ASP A 137 26.15 -4.17 -10.39
CA ASP A 137 25.66 -4.06 -11.77
C ASP A 137 24.29 -4.74 -11.96
N GLN A 138 23.69 -5.24 -10.89
CA GLN A 138 22.43 -5.96 -10.96
C GLN A 138 21.26 -4.99 -11.17
N THR A 139 20.63 -5.07 -12.35
CA THR A 139 19.50 -4.22 -12.73
C THR A 139 18.13 -4.83 -12.42
N GLU A 140 18.06 -6.11 -12.07
CA GLU A 140 16.81 -6.82 -11.82
C GLU A 140 16.95 -7.93 -10.76
N VAL A 141 15.85 -8.18 -10.06
CA VAL A 141 15.66 -9.30 -9.14
C VAL A 141 14.55 -10.18 -9.70
N VAL A 142 14.82 -11.48 -9.86
CA VAL A 142 13.80 -12.46 -10.25
C VAL A 142 13.08 -12.95 -9.01
N LEU A 143 11.79 -12.66 -8.90
CA LEU A 143 10.94 -13.14 -7.82
C LEU A 143 10.57 -14.62 -8.03
N PRO A 144 10.18 -15.36 -6.98
CA PRO A 144 9.85 -16.80 -7.08
C PRO A 144 8.75 -17.15 -8.09
N SER A 145 7.85 -16.21 -8.41
CA SER A 145 6.82 -16.36 -9.45
C SER A 145 7.35 -16.25 -10.89
N GLY A 146 8.64 -15.97 -11.07
CA GLY A 146 9.26 -15.64 -12.36
C GLY A 146 9.08 -14.19 -12.78
N SER A 147 8.31 -13.38 -12.05
CA SER A 147 8.22 -11.94 -12.33
C SER A 147 9.51 -11.22 -11.95
N GLN A 148 9.92 -10.25 -12.76
CA GLN A 148 11.10 -9.44 -12.52
C GLN A 148 10.73 -8.15 -11.78
N LEU A 149 11.56 -7.79 -10.81
CA LEU A 149 11.54 -6.51 -10.11
C LEU A 149 12.80 -5.73 -10.49
N GLN A 150 12.62 -4.53 -11.06
CA GLN A 150 13.75 -3.68 -11.43
C GLN A 150 14.49 -3.13 -10.20
N VAL A 151 15.80 -2.96 -10.37
CA VAL A 151 16.71 -2.35 -9.43
C VAL A 151 17.21 -1.05 -10.03
N ILE A 152 17.22 -0.01 -9.22
CA ILE A 152 17.74 1.31 -9.55
C ILE A 152 18.76 1.66 -8.48
N ASP A 153 19.89 2.24 -8.90
CA ASP A 153 20.97 2.54 -7.97
C ASP A 153 20.54 3.56 -6.92
N SER A 154 19.97 4.69 -7.35
CA SER A 154 19.59 5.79 -6.48
C SER A 154 18.25 6.42 -6.86
N ILE A 155 17.55 7.04 -5.89
CA ILE A 155 16.39 7.91 -6.19
C ILE A 155 16.76 9.04 -7.17
N ARG A 156 18.03 9.44 -7.21
CA ARG A 156 18.53 10.53 -8.05
C ARG A 156 18.38 10.21 -9.53
N ASP A 157 18.56 8.94 -9.89
CA ASP A 157 18.44 8.47 -11.27
C ASP A 157 17.00 8.55 -11.76
N LEU A 158 16.05 8.26 -10.85
CA LEU A 158 14.61 8.42 -11.11
C LEU A 158 14.22 9.88 -11.31
N SER A 159 14.76 10.78 -10.49
CA SER A 159 14.43 12.21 -10.60
C SER A 159 15.01 12.87 -11.85
N SER A 160 16.15 12.38 -12.35
CA SER A 160 16.91 13.01 -13.45
C SER A 160 16.56 12.44 -14.83
N SER A 161 16.25 11.14 -14.93
CA SER A 161 16.00 10.46 -16.21
C SER A 161 14.87 9.40 -16.11
N PRO A 162 13.63 9.84 -15.86
CA PRO A 162 12.51 8.95 -15.53
C PRO A 162 11.98 8.09 -16.69
N LEU A 163 12.19 8.51 -17.95
CA LEU A 163 11.50 7.89 -19.09
C LEU A 163 12.27 6.72 -19.74
N SER A 164 13.60 6.66 -19.59
CA SER A 164 14.41 5.63 -20.26
C SER A 164 14.82 4.48 -19.34
N LEU A 165 14.87 4.70 -18.02
CA LEU A 165 15.36 3.72 -17.06
C LEU A 165 14.24 2.90 -16.40
N VAL A 166 13.03 3.45 -16.31
CA VAL A 166 11.97 2.85 -15.49
C VAL A 166 11.00 2.06 -16.33
N LYS A 167 10.89 0.76 -16.03
CA LYS A 167 9.80 -0.09 -16.51
C LYS A 167 8.54 0.25 -15.71
N LYS A 168 7.83 1.32 -16.10
CA LYS A 168 6.65 1.84 -15.38
C LYS A 168 5.60 0.77 -15.04
N PHE A 169 5.40 -0.21 -15.92
CA PHE A 169 4.41 -1.28 -15.75
C PHE A 169 4.76 -2.34 -14.70
N GLN A 170 5.98 -2.31 -14.13
CA GLN A 170 6.31 -3.16 -12.99
C GLN A 170 5.74 -2.64 -11.67
N TYR A 171 5.30 -1.37 -11.63
CA TYR A 171 4.67 -0.76 -10.45
C TYR A 171 5.52 -0.76 -9.17
N ALA A 172 6.78 -1.13 -9.26
CA ALA A 172 7.74 -1.08 -8.18
C ALA A 172 9.19 -1.01 -8.71
N ALA A 173 10.09 -0.44 -7.92
CA ALA A 173 11.53 -0.44 -8.15
C ALA A 173 12.28 -0.51 -6.81
N LEU A 174 13.24 -1.41 -6.71
CA LEU A 174 14.13 -1.50 -5.55
C LEU A 174 15.23 -0.45 -5.69
N LEU A 175 15.37 0.42 -4.70
CA LEU A 175 16.38 1.47 -4.65
C LEU A 175 17.56 0.96 -3.82
N ARG A 176 18.72 0.80 -4.46
CA ARG A 176 19.87 0.11 -3.86
C ARG A 176 20.52 0.94 -2.75
N GLU A 177 20.85 2.21 -3.02
CA GLU A 177 21.49 3.10 -2.05
C GLU A 177 20.62 3.37 -0.82
N GLU A 178 19.30 3.51 -1.02
CA GLU A 178 18.36 3.81 0.05
C GLU A 178 17.87 2.56 0.80
N HIS A 179 18.11 1.36 0.27
CA HIS A 179 17.58 0.08 0.80
C HIS A 179 16.05 0.09 1.00
N VAL A 180 15.33 0.74 0.09
CA VAL A 180 13.86 0.82 0.10
C VAL A 180 13.28 0.37 -1.23
N LEU A 181 12.00 0.01 -1.21
CA LEU A 181 11.24 -0.29 -2.40
C LEU A 181 10.28 0.86 -2.70
N LEU A 182 10.47 1.54 -3.82
CA LEU A 182 9.50 2.50 -4.33
C LEU A 182 8.36 1.72 -5.01
N VAL A 183 7.14 1.86 -4.52
CA VAL A 183 5.94 1.23 -5.07
C VAL A 183 5.00 2.31 -5.59
N TRP A 184 4.43 2.12 -6.78
CA TRP A 184 3.46 3.05 -7.35
C TRP A 184 2.31 2.34 -8.04
N HIS A 185 1.21 3.06 -8.26
CA HIS A 185 0.12 2.55 -9.07
C HIS A 185 -0.61 3.71 -9.78
N ASP A 186 -1.18 3.43 -10.94
CA ASP A 186 -1.99 4.39 -11.73
C ASP A 186 -3.45 4.47 -11.26
N ARG A 187 -3.82 3.69 -10.23
CA ARG A 187 -5.15 3.62 -9.60
C ARG A 187 -5.00 3.44 -8.10
N LEU A 188 -5.58 4.32 -7.30
CA LEU A 188 -5.45 4.27 -5.85
C LEU A 188 -5.97 2.97 -5.23
N GLU A 189 -7.09 2.44 -5.71
CA GLU A 189 -7.76 1.29 -5.11
C GLU A 189 -6.94 -0.01 -5.13
N ASN A 190 -5.96 -0.11 -6.03
CA ASN A 190 -5.16 -1.31 -6.22
C ASN A 190 -3.84 -1.31 -5.43
N ILE A 191 -3.41 -0.17 -4.89
CA ILE A 191 -2.04 -0.05 -4.33
C ILE A 191 -1.81 -1.02 -3.16
N LEU A 192 -2.83 -1.22 -2.32
CA LEU A 192 -2.75 -2.07 -1.13
C LEU A 192 -2.68 -3.56 -1.49
N ASP A 193 -3.50 -4.01 -2.44
CA ASP A 193 -3.46 -5.40 -2.90
C ASP A 193 -2.13 -5.68 -3.60
N HIS A 194 -1.68 -4.74 -4.45
CA HIS A 194 -0.42 -4.87 -5.17
C HIS A 194 0.78 -4.99 -4.23
N VAL A 195 0.89 -4.14 -3.21
CA VAL A 195 2.02 -4.21 -2.27
C VAL A 195 1.95 -5.43 -1.35
N ALA A 196 0.75 -5.89 -0.99
CA ALA A 196 0.60 -7.13 -0.22
C ALA A 196 1.15 -8.33 -0.99
N ASP A 197 0.83 -8.44 -2.28
CA ASP A 197 1.36 -9.49 -3.16
C ASP A 197 2.87 -9.35 -3.36
N LEU A 198 3.39 -8.11 -3.39
CA LEU A 198 4.82 -7.85 -3.55
C LEU A 198 5.61 -8.25 -2.29
N GLU A 199 5.14 -7.87 -1.09
CA GLU A 199 5.77 -8.27 0.17
C GLU A 199 5.79 -9.78 0.35
N GLU A 200 4.71 -10.49 -0.02
CA GLU A 200 4.66 -11.96 0.01
C GLU A 200 5.76 -12.58 -0.88
N ARG A 201 5.99 -12.02 -2.07
CA ARG A 201 7.04 -12.49 -2.99
C ARG A 201 8.45 -12.16 -2.50
N LEU A 202 8.65 -11.00 -1.87
CA LEU A 202 9.93 -10.60 -1.29
C LEU A 202 10.29 -11.50 -0.11
N LEU A 203 9.34 -11.81 0.76
CA LEU A 203 9.52 -12.76 1.86
C LEU A 203 9.85 -14.16 1.34
N ALA A 204 9.12 -14.65 0.34
CA ALA A 204 9.41 -15.95 -0.28
C ALA A 204 10.83 -16.00 -0.89
N LEU A 205 11.30 -14.88 -1.48
CA LEU A 205 12.68 -14.76 -1.98
C LEU A 205 13.70 -14.86 -0.85
N VAL A 206 13.50 -14.14 0.26
CA VAL A 206 14.39 -14.17 1.44
C VAL A 206 14.42 -15.55 2.10
N CYS A 207 13.27 -16.23 2.18
CA CYS A 207 13.17 -17.58 2.73
C CYS A 207 13.76 -18.66 1.81
N GLY A 208 14.21 -18.31 0.60
CA GLY A 208 14.78 -19.26 -0.37
C GLY A 208 13.80 -20.34 -0.83
N THR A 209 12.49 -20.12 -0.64
CA THR A 209 11.48 -21.16 -0.86
C THR A 209 10.22 -20.59 -1.47
N SER A 210 9.69 -21.28 -2.49
CA SER A 210 8.29 -21.17 -2.89
C SER A 210 7.42 -21.93 -1.87
N LEU A 211 7.45 -21.55 -0.59
CA LEU A 211 6.62 -22.23 0.42
C LEU A 211 5.14 -21.91 0.15
N PRO A 212 4.24 -22.91 0.26
CA PRO A 212 2.80 -22.71 0.06
C PRO A 212 2.18 -21.73 1.06
N PHE A 213 2.87 -21.45 2.18
CA PHE A 213 2.47 -20.39 3.13
C PHE A 213 2.36 -19.01 2.46
N PHE A 214 3.22 -18.72 1.47
CA PHE A 214 3.29 -17.45 0.73
C PHE A 214 2.75 -17.56 -0.71
N SER A 215 1.92 -18.55 -1.02
CA SER A 215 1.31 -18.69 -2.35
C SER A 215 -0.19 -18.89 -2.30
N THR A 216 -0.80 -18.71 -1.12
CA THR A 216 -2.24 -18.97 -0.92
C THR A 216 -3.05 -17.68 -0.97
N ARG A 217 -3.00 -16.97 -2.10
CA ARG A 217 -4.04 -16.00 -2.46
C ARG A 217 -4.63 -16.32 -3.83
N ASN A 218 -5.03 -17.58 -4.01
CA ASN A 218 -6.11 -17.86 -4.94
C ASN A 218 -7.41 -17.70 -4.15
N ARG A 219 -8.05 -16.54 -4.29
CA ARG A 219 -9.30 -16.18 -3.61
C ARG A 219 -10.48 -16.90 -4.26
N SER A 220 -10.47 -18.23 -4.27
CA SER A 220 -11.65 -19.02 -4.61
C SER A 220 -12.46 -19.22 -3.34
N VAL A 221 -13.63 -18.56 -3.34
CA VAL A 221 -14.76 -18.75 -2.44
C VAL A 221 -14.77 -20.16 -1.84
N LEU A 222 -14.47 -20.28 -0.55
CA LEU A 222 -14.82 -21.47 0.22
C LEU A 222 -16.35 -21.54 0.27
N GLN A 223 -16.95 -22.33 -0.62
CA GLN A 223 -18.29 -22.85 -0.37
C GLN A 223 -18.19 -23.76 0.85
N SER A 224 -18.60 -23.23 2.00
CA SER A 224 -18.82 -24.01 3.21
C SER A 224 -19.90 -25.07 2.93
N GLN A 225 -19.50 -26.30 2.66
CA GLN A 225 -20.39 -27.46 2.78
C GLN A 225 -20.23 -28.02 4.19
N VAL A 226 -21.06 -27.52 5.11
CA VAL A 226 -21.24 -28.14 6.42
C VAL A 226 -21.97 -29.45 6.21
N THR A 227 -21.29 -30.56 6.48
CA THR A 227 -21.96 -31.83 6.77
C THR A 227 -21.25 -32.48 7.94
N SER A 228 -21.73 -32.20 9.15
CA SER A 228 -21.42 -33.00 10.34
C SER A 228 -22.14 -34.34 10.23
N PRO A 229 -21.51 -35.46 10.63
CA PRO A 229 -21.84 -36.01 11.94
C PRO A 229 -20.67 -36.71 12.65
N GLY A 230 -20.66 -36.68 13.99
CA GLY A 230 -19.86 -37.61 14.79
C GLY A 230 -19.19 -36.99 16.01
N THR A 231 -19.90 -37.03 17.13
CA THR A 231 -19.41 -36.92 18.52
C THR A 231 -17.97 -37.40 18.72
N SER A 232 -17.09 -36.51 19.19
CA SER A 232 -15.82 -36.87 19.82
C SER A 232 -15.68 -36.07 21.11
N THR A 233 -15.91 -36.74 22.25
CA THR A 233 -15.64 -36.22 23.59
C THR A 233 -14.17 -36.46 23.91
N SER A 234 -13.34 -35.42 23.88
CA SER A 234 -12.01 -35.47 24.49
C SER A 234 -12.13 -35.06 25.97
N HIS A 235 -12.05 -36.05 26.85
CA HIS A 235 -11.94 -35.93 28.29
C HIS A 235 -10.50 -35.56 28.64
N LEU A 236 -10.24 -34.33 29.10
CA LEU A 236 -8.97 -33.94 29.70
C LEU A 236 -9.19 -33.76 31.20
N SER A 237 -8.71 -34.73 31.98
CA SER A 237 -8.60 -34.65 33.43
C SER A 237 -7.56 -33.61 33.80
N VAL A 238 -7.94 -32.65 34.64
CA VAL A 238 -7.03 -31.69 35.26
C VAL A 238 -6.42 -32.34 36.50
N GLU A 239 -5.11 -32.57 36.49
CA GLU A 239 -4.35 -33.00 37.67
C GLU A 239 -3.48 -31.83 38.20
N PRO A 240 -3.26 -31.72 39.53
CA PRO A 240 -2.77 -30.50 40.16
C PRO A 240 -1.25 -30.33 40.09
N VAL A 241 -0.83 -29.07 39.98
CA VAL A 241 0.57 -28.62 39.99
C VAL A 241 1.12 -28.62 41.41
N GLU A 242 1.84 -29.68 41.82
CA GLU A 242 2.79 -29.62 42.94
C GLU A 242 3.92 -30.63 42.74
N LYS A 243 5.11 -30.14 42.37
CA LYS A 243 6.45 -30.69 42.73
C LYS A 243 7.54 -30.05 41.86
N TYR A 244 8.01 -28.86 42.22
CA TYR A 244 9.40 -28.43 41.96
C TYR A 244 9.80 -27.32 42.97
N LEU A 245 9.81 -27.69 44.25
CA LEU A 245 10.55 -26.96 45.29
C LEU A 245 11.32 -28.00 46.11
N ALA A 246 12.49 -28.42 45.62
CA ALA A 246 13.52 -29.09 46.43
C ALA A 246 14.83 -29.26 45.63
N VAL A 247 15.53 -28.17 45.33
CA VAL A 247 17.01 -28.16 45.31
C VAL A 247 17.45 -26.78 45.78
N SER A 248 17.86 -26.71 47.05
CA SER A 248 18.65 -25.61 47.58
C SER A 248 20.00 -26.16 48.03
N SER A 249 21.04 -25.35 47.77
CA SER A 249 22.26 -25.19 48.58
C SER A 249 23.38 -26.24 48.51
N LYS A 250 24.39 -25.94 47.69
CA LYS A 250 25.84 -25.88 47.99
C LYS A 250 26.50 -25.28 46.72
N SER A 251 27.23 -24.17 46.71
CA SER A 251 28.27 -23.70 47.64
C SER A 251 28.54 -22.20 47.42
N LYS A 252 28.53 -21.41 48.50
CA LYS A 252 29.16 -20.08 48.57
C LYS A 252 29.68 -19.83 49.99
N ALA A 253 30.96 -20.11 50.17
CA ALA A 253 31.90 -19.68 51.21
C ALA A 253 33.21 -20.32 50.74
N GLU A 254 34.15 -19.58 50.18
CA GLU A 254 35.11 -18.78 50.95
C GLU A 254 35.79 -17.79 49.97
N GLU A 255 36.53 -16.83 50.53
CA GLU A 255 37.45 -15.92 49.82
C GLU A 255 36.87 -14.56 49.41
N ALA A 256 36.47 -13.80 50.43
CA ALA A 256 36.69 -12.36 50.46
C ALA A 256 37.25 -11.99 51.84
N SER A 257 38.57 -11.90 51.95
CA SER A 257 39.20 -11.07 52.97
C SER A 257 40.62 -10.75 52.54
N LYS A 258 40.82 -9.49 52.13
CA LYS A 258 41.91 -8.61 52.58
C LYS A 258 42.22 -7.60 51.47
N THR A 259 41.65 -6.41 51.59
CA THR A 259 42.28 -5.18 51.12
C THR A 259 41.53 -4.03 51.77
N ASP A 260 42.15 -3.48 52.81
CA ASP A 260 41.88 -2.12 53.24
C ASP A 260 43.20 -1.44 53.59
N MET A 261 43.29 -0.18 53.16
CA MET A 261 44.23 0.88 53.53
C MET A 261 45.68 0.79 52.99
N GLU A 262 46.06 1.72 52.11
CA GLU A 262 46.83 2.93 52.50
C GLU A 262 46.95 3.96 51.34
N ALA A 263 47.16 5.22 51.72
CA ALA A 263 47.00 6.46 50.95
C ALA A 263 48.12 6.82 49.94
N ALA A 264 47.84 7.86 49.16
CA ALA A 264 48.65 8.57 48.14
C ALA A 264 49.96 9.22 48.70
N PRO A 265 50.66 10.19 48.05
CA PRO A 265 50.81 10.59 46.62
C PRO A 265 52.31 10.79 46.23
N TRP A 266 52.71 10.86 44.94
CA TRP A 266 53.88 11.67 44.51
C TRP A 266 53.77 12.14 43.04
N LEU A 267 54.19 13.39 42.82
CA LEU A 267 54.24 14.18 41.57
C LEU A 267 55.50 13.90 40.72
N SER A 268 55.46 14.43 39.48
CA SER A 268 56.56 14.79 38.54
C SER A 268 56.90 13.69 37.52
N LEU A 269 57.00 13.95 36.21
CA LEU A 269 57.40 15.13 35.42
C LEU A 269 56.53 15.29 34.16
#